data_AF-A0A536BJH6-F1
#
_entry.id   AF-A0A536BJH6-F1
#
_cell.length_a   1.000
_cell.length_b   1.000
_cell.length_c   1.000
_cell.angle_alpha   90.00
_cell.angle_beta   90.00
_cell.angle_gamma   90.00
#
_symmetry.space_group_name_H-M   'P 1'
#
loop_
_entity.id
_entity.type
_entity.pdbx_description
1 polymer ?
#
loop_
_entity_poly.entity_id
_entity_poly.type
_entity_poly.pdbx_seq_one_letter_code
_entity_poly.pdbx_strand_id
1 'polypeptide(L)' 'MPEPPSDRVKIACIGPITAQTARDLGLRVDIIAQEYTTRGLVDAIVRSRTPIPA' A
#
# COMPACT_ATOMS: atom_id res chain seq x y z
N MET A 1 3.58 -9.47 18.13
CA MET A 1 3.47 -9.02 16.72
C MET A 1 2.27 -8.10 16.66
N PRO A 2 2.34 -6.93 16.00
CA PRO A 2 1.16 -6.06 15.85
C PRO A 2 0.07 -6.82 15.10
N GLU A 3 -1.18 -6.64 15.52
CA GLU A 3 -2.36 -7.15 14.84
C GLU A 3 -2.37 -6.63 13.39
N PRO A 4 -2.70 -7.45 12.39
CA PRO A 4 -2.76 -6.98 11.01
C PRO A 4 -3.84 -5.90 10.86
N PRO A 5 -3.62 -4.88 10.01
CA PRO A 5 -4.63 -3.85 9.76
C PRO A 5 -5.92 -4.48 9.22
N SER A 6 -7.06 -3.89 9.59
CA SER A 6 -8.38 -4.39 9.17
C SER A 6 -8.52 -4.42 7.64
N ASP A 7 -9.39 -5.27 7.11
CA ASP A 7 -9.65 -5.39 5.66
C ASP A 7 -10.10 -4.08 4.97
N ARG A 8 -10.47 -3.07 5.75
CA ARG A 8 -10.81 -1.72 5.27
C ARG A 8 -9.58 -0.84 5.02
N VAL A 9 -8.41 -1.20 5.53
CA VAL A 9 -7.17 -0.44 5.38
C VAL A 9 -6.37 -0.98 4.21
N LYS A 10 -6.01 -0.08 3.29
CA LYS A 10 -5.15 -0.41 2.14
C LYS A 10 -3.71 -0.09 2.44
N ILE A 11 -2.80 -0.99 2.06
CA ILE A 11 -1.36 -0.80 2.22
C ILE A 11 -0.74 -0.40 0.89
N ALA A 12 -0.12 0.78 0.88
CA ALA A 12 0.61 1.31 -0.27
C ALA A 12 2.11 1.36 0.02
N CYS A 13 2.92 0.91 -0.93
CA CYS A 13 4.39 0.94 -0.83
C CYS A 13 4.99 1.86 -1.89
N ILE A 14 6.02 2.62 -1.50
CA ILE A 14 6.75 3.56 -2.37
C ILE A 14 7.51 2.87 -3.51
N GLY A 15 7.79 1.57 -3.37
CA GLY A 15 8.50 0.79 -4.39
C GLY A 15 8.55 -0.71 -4.09
N PRO A 16 9.14 -1.50 -5.00
CA PRO A 16 9.08 -2.96 -4.96
C PRO A 16 9.84 -3.58 -3.78
N ILE A 17 10.96 -2.96 -3.35
CA ILE A 17 11.74 -3.46 -2.21
C ILE A 17 10.93 -3.35 -0.92
N THR A 18 10.32 -2.19 -0.66
CA THR A 18 9.44 -1.98 0.50
C THR A 18 8.23 -2.91 0.47
N ALA A 19 7.66 -3.14 -0.72
CA ALA A 19 6.55 -4.07 -0.89
C ALA A 19 6.95 -5.50 -0.55
N GLN A 20 8.15 -5.93 -0.93
CA GLN A 20 8.66 -7.26 -0.57
C GLN A 20 8.83 -7.38 0.94
N THR A 21 9.49 -6.43 1.59
CA THR A 21 9.65 -6.43 3.05
C THR A 21 8.30 -6.44 3.78
N ALA A 22 7.32 -5.66 3.32
CA ALA A 22 5.98 -5.68 3.89
C ALA A 22 5.32 -7.06 3.78
N ARG A 23 5.43 -7.72 2.62
CA ARG A 23 4.92 -9.09 2.42
C ARG A 23 5.63 -10.11 3.31
N ASP A 24 6.94 -10.01 3.45
CA ASP A 24 7.73 -10.90 4.32
C ASP A 24 7.32 -10.75 5.80
N LEU A 25 6.84 -9.56 6.18
CA LEU A 25 6.26 -9.28 7.49
C LEU A 25 4.78 -9.67 7.62
N GLY A 26 4.19 -10.30 6.60
CA GLY A 26 2.80 -10.77 6.60
C GLY A 26 1.77 -9.70 6.23
N LEU A 27 2.20 -8.54 5.73
CA LEU A 27 1.29 -7.48 5.26
C LEU A 27 0.85 -7.73 3.81
N ARG A 28 -0.45 -7.56 3.56
CA ARG A 28 -1.01 -7.54 2.21
C ARG A 28 -0.73 -6.18 1.57
N VAL A 29 0.17 -6.13 0.58
CA VAL A 29 0.40 -4.92 -0.21
C VAL A 29 -0.65 -4.80 -1.31
N ASP A 30 -1.48 -3.76 -1.27
CA ASP A 30 -2.52 -3.50 -2.27
C ASP A 30 -2.02 -2.60 -3.42
N ILE A 31 -1.11 -1.67 -3.13
CA ILE A 31 -0.68 -0.62 -4.06
C ILE A 31 0.84 -0.51 -4.04
N ILE A 32 1.47 -0.42 -5.21
CA ILE A 32 2.89 -0.10 -5.36
C ILE A 32 3.03 1.07 -6.33
N ALA A 33 3.73 2.11 -5.91
CA ALA A 33 3.99 3.27 -6.77
C ALA A 33 4.89 2.88 -7.97
N GLN A 34 4.56 3.39 -9.16
CA GLN A 34 5.40 3.22 -10.36
C GLN A 34 6.62 4.15 -10.32
N GLU A 35 6.42 5.36 -9.83
CA GLU A 35 7.48 6.33 -9.58
C GLU A 35 7.81 6.37 -8.09
N TYR A 36 9.09 6.20 -7.76
CA TYR A 36 9.58 6.11 -6.37
C TYR A 36 9.74 7.49 -5.73
N THR A 37 8.71 8.33 -5.85
CA THR A 37 8.65 9.68 -5.30
C THR A 37 7.37 9.84 -4.48
N THR A 38 7.34 10.82 -3.58
CA THR A 38 6.13 11.14 -2.80
C THR A 38 4.94 11.41 -3.71
N ARG A 39 5.15 12.13 -4.82
CA ARG A 39 4.10 12.40 -5.81
C ARG A 39 3.62 11.10 -6.46
N GLY A 40 4.53 10.25 -6.91
CA GLY A 40 4.20 8.95 -7.51
C GLY A 40 3.39 8.05 -6.58
N LEU A 41 3.71 8.04 -5.28
CA LEU A 41 2.93 7.30 -4.29
C LEU A 41 1.53 7.86 -4.11
N VAL A 42 1.40 9.19 -3.97
CA VAL A 42 0.08 9.85 -3.88
C VAL A 42 -0.75 9.56 -5.12
N ASP A 43 -0.16 9.66 -6.31
CA ASP A 43 -0.84 9.37 -7.58
C ASP A 43 -1.29 7.91 -7.67
N ALA A 44 -0.46 6.96 -7.22
CA ALA A 44 -0.82 5.55 -7.16
C ALA A 44 -1.99 5.30 -6.20
N ILE A 45 -1.99 5.92 -5.01
CA ILE A 45 -3.10 5.85 -4.05
C ILE A 45 -4.38 6.43 -4.67
N VAL A 46 -4.30 7.61 -5.27
CA VAL A 46 -5.46 8.26 -5.90
C VAL A 46 -6.00 7.43 -7.06
N ARG A 47 -5.15 6.80 -7.88
CA ARG A 47 -5.59 5.93 -8.99
C ARG A 47 -6.25 4.64 -8.51
N SER A 48 -5.89 4.14 -7.33
CA SER A 48 -6.40 2.88 -6.78
C SER A 48 -7.86 2.94 -6.30
N ARG A 49 -8.58 4.06 -6.53
CA ARG A 49 -9.92 4.37 -5.99
C ARG A 49 -10.79 3.13 -5.84
N THR A 50 -10.81 2.65 -4.60
CA THR A 50 -11.90 1.85 -4.05
C THR A 50 -12.61 2.79 -3.07
N PRO A 51 -13.95 2.94 -3.11
CA PRO A 51 -14.65 3.71 -2.08
C PRO A 51 -14.28 3.17 -0.71
N ILE A 52 -13.92 4.03 0.25
CA ILE A 52 -13.84 3.62 1.65
C ILE A 52 -15.30 3.38 2.06
N PRO A 53 -15.73 2.13 2.31
CA PRO A 53 -17.10 1.91 2.78
C PRO A 53 -17.25 2.63 4.11
N ALA A 54 -18.35 3.40 4.21
CA ALA A 54 -18.72 4.12 5.43
C ALA A 54 -18.76 3.20 6.66
#